data_AF-A0A0Q9ZBX0-F1
#
_entry.id   AF-A0A0Q9ZBX0-F1
#
_cell.length_a   1.000
_cell.length_b   1.000
_cell.length_c   1.000
_cell.angle_alpha   90.00
_cell.angle_beta   90.00
_cell.angle_gamma   90.00
#
_symmetry.space_group_name_H-M   'P 1'
#
loop_
_entity.id
_entity.type
_entity.pdbx_description
1 polymer ?
#
loop_
_entity_poly.entity_id
_entity_poly.type
_entity_poly.pdbx_seq_one_letter_code
_entity_poly.pdbx_strand_id
1 'polypeptide(L)'
;MPSSHLHFDYRHITHIFTDREGQSIQQLYISVRIERVKELLNYDDWSIAMIADNLGYSTAAYLSTSFKKATGLSPSGYRKLQVKDRKSINMV
;
A
#
# COMPACT_ATOMS: atom_id res chain seq x y z
N MET A 1 5.25 -5.47 35.61
CA MET A 1 6.66 -5.80 35.34
C MET A 1 6.90 -5.69 33.84
N PRO A 2 8.04 -5.11 33.40
CA PRO A 2 8.17 -4.36 32.15
C PRO A 2 8.44 -5.21 30.91
N SER A 3 8.15 -4.61 29.77
CA SER A 3 8.26 -5.07 28.39
C SER A 3 9.66 -5.54 27.99
N SER A 4 9.88 -6.85 27.82
CA SER A 4 11.22 -7.35 27.42
C SER A 4 11.23 -8.71 26.72
N HIS A 5 10.44 -8.92 25.65
CA HIS A 5 10.49 -10.20 24.91
C HIS A 5 10.52 -10.13 23.36
N LEU A 6 10.87 -8.99 22.74
CA LEU A 6 11.01 -8.97 21.27
C LEU A 6 12.00 -7.92 20.71
N HIS A 7 13.09 -7.61 21.43
CA HIS A 7 14.07 -6.63 20.96
C HIS A 7 15.28 -7.21 20.21
N PHE A 8 15.54 -8.52 20.28
CA PHE A 8 16.70 -9.12 19.60
C PHE A 8 16.42 -9.65 18.19
N ASP A 9 15.19 -10.06 17.89
CA ASP A 9 14.90 -10.72 16.61
C ASP A 9 14.56 -9.78 15.46
N TYR A 10 13.89 -8.65 15.71
CA TYR A 10 13.44 -7.79 14.60
C TYR A 10 14.59 -7.19 13.79
N ARG A 11 15.66 -6.76 14.47
CA ARG A 11 16.82 -6.13 13.82
C ARG A 11 17.66 -7.17 13.06
N HIS A 12 17.73 -8.39 13.57
CA HIS A 12 18.44 -9.52 12.95
C HIS A 12 17.66 -10.07 11.75
N ILE A 13 16.35 -10.28 11.88
CA ILE A 13 15.46 -10.67 10.78
C ILE A 13 15.48 -9.61 9.68
N THR A 14 15.39 -8.32 10.02
CA THR A 14 15.48 -7.24 9.02
C THR A 14 16.81 -7.24 8.29
N HIS A 15 17.94 -7.44 8.99
CA HIS A 15 19.25 -7.49 8.36
C HIS A 15 19.38 -8.68 7.40
N ILE A 16 19.02 -9.89 7.86
CA ILE A 16 19.09 -11.12 7.05
C ILE A 16 18.18 -11.04 5.82
N PHE A 17 16.98 -10.45 5.96
CA PHE A 17 16.04 -10.29 4.85
C PHE A 17 16.54 -9.27 3.82
N THR A 18 17.11 -8.15 4.29
CA THR A 18 17.62 -7.09 3.41
C THR A 18 18.88 -7.55 2.65
N ASP A 19 19.73 -8.36 3.29
CA ASP A 19 20.98 -8.87 2.73
C ASP A 19 20.76 -9.89 1.60
N ARG A 20 19.68 -10.69 1.68
CA ARG A 20 19.34 -11.69 0.65
C ARG A 20 18.42 -11.20 -0.46
N GLU A 21 17.46 -10.34 -0.17
CA GLU A 21 16.41 -9.94 -1.13
C GLU A 21 16.65 -8.55 -1.76
N GLY A 22 17.67 -7.80 -1.29
CA GLY A 22 17.99 -6.46 -1.80
C GLY A 22 16.94 -5.40 -1.48
N GLN A 23 15.87 -5.75 -0.76
CA GLN A 23 14.81 -4.85 -0.29
C GLN A 23 14.60 -5.01 1.21
N SER A 24 14.39 -3.89 1.91
CA SER A 24 14.13 -3.96 3.34
C SER A 24 12.70 -4.47 3.62
N ILE A 25 12.49 -5.11 4.78
CA ILE A 25 11.16 -5.52 5.24
C ILE A 25 10.17 -4.34 5.22
N GLN A 26 10.65 -3.13 5.50
CA GLN A 26 9.83 -1.93 5.40
C GLN A 26 9.39 -1.62 3.96
N GLN A 27 10.28 -1.78 2.98
CA GLN A 27 9.93 -1.59 1.57
C GLN A 27 8.91 -2.64 1.12
N LEU A 28 9.09 -3.91 1.52
CA LEU A 28 8.14 -4.97 1.22
C LEU A 28 6.77 -4.70 1.85
N TYR A 29 6.74 -4.28 3.12
CA TYR A 29 5.51 -3.88 3.81
C TYR A 29 4.79 -2.74 3.09
N ILE A 30 5.53 -1.72 2.64
CA ILE A 30 4.96 -0.62 1.85
C ILE A 30 4.40 -1.17 0.53
N SER A 31 5.15 -1.98 -0.21
CA SER A 31 4.72 -2.56 -1.48
C SER A 31 3.42 -3.36 -1.34
N VAL A 32 3.33 -4.24 -0.33
CA VAL A 32 2.10 -5.02 -0.05
C VAL A 32 0.92 -4.10 0.27
N ARG A 33 1.13 -3.04 1.06
CA ARG A 33 0.06 -2.06 1.33
C ARG A 33 -0.38 -1.33 0.07
N ILE A 34 0.55 -0.98 -0.80
CA ILE A 34 0.24 -0.31 -2.07
C ILE A 34 -0.57 -1.22 -2.99
N GLU A 35 -0.21 -2.50 -3.12
CA GLU A 35 -1.01 -3.48 -3.86
C GLU A 35 -2.43 -3.58 -3.29
N ARG A 36 -2.57 -3.62 -1.97
CA ARG A 36 -3.89 -3.65 -1.33
C ARG A 36 -4.72 -2.39 -1.62
N VAL A 37 -4.10 -1.22 -1.67
CA VAL A 37 -4.78 0.02 -2.09
C VAL A 37 -5.24 -0.09 -3.54
N LYS A 38 -4.40 -0.62 -4.45
CA LYS A 38 -4.78 -0.80 -5.87
C LYS A 38 -6.01 -1.69 -5.99
N GLU A 39 -6.02 -2.83 -5.31
CA GLU A 39 -7.18 -3.74 -5.29
C GLU A 39 -8.44 -3.05 -4.79
N LEU A 40 -8.36 -2.33 -3.67
CA LEU A 40 -9.51 -1.64 -3.08
C LEU A 40 -10.04 -0.50 -3.97
N LEU A 41 -9.17 0.15 -4.74
CA LEU A 41 -9.57 1.17 -5.71
C LEU A 41 -10.37 0.61 -6.90
N ASN A 42 -10.33 -0.72 -7.14
CA ASN A 42 -11.09 -1.37 -8.21
C ASN A 42 -12.59 -1.49 -7.88
N TYR A 43 -12.91 -1.45 -6.60
CA TYR A 43 -14.28 -1.50 -6.10
C TYR A 43 -14.82 -0.07 -6.03
N ASP A 44 -15.87 0.22 -6.81
CA ASP A 44 -16.39 1.58 -6.95
C ASP A 44 -17.00 2.14 -5.63
N ASP A 45 -17.31 1.28 -4.67
CA ASP A 45 -17.91 1.67 -3.39
C ASP A 45 -16.90 2.18 -2.35
N TRP A 46 -15.60 1.97 -2.57
CA TRP A 46 -14.58 2.39 -1.63
C TRP A 46 -14.08 3.80 -1.92
N SER A 47 -14.32 4.71 -0.97
CA SER A 47 -13.70 6.04 -0.99
C SER A 47 -12.24 5.96 -0.51
N ILE A 48 -11.39 6.90 -0.95
CA ILE A 48 -9.98 6.96 -0.53
C ILE A 48 -9.86 7.09 1.00
N ALA A 49 -10.82 7.78 1.64
CA ALA A 49 -10.88 7.90 3.09
C ALA A 49 -11.18 6.56 3.77
N MET A 50 -12.13 5.77 3.26
CA MET A 50 -12.43 4.43 3.78
C MET A 50 -11.26 3.46 3.59
N ILE A 51 -10.55 3.55 2.47
CA ILE A 51 -9.34 2.75 2.23
C ILE A 51 -8.23 3.14 3.20
N ALA A 52 -8.08 4.45 3.48
CA ALA A 52 -7.11 4.95 4.44
C ALA A 52 -7.40 4.42 5.85
N ASP A 53 -8.65 4.50 6.30
CA ASP A 53 -9.12 3.98 7.58
C ASP A 53 -8.90 2.47 7.70
N ASN A 54 -9.36 1.69 6.70
CA ASN A 54 -9.23 0.23 6.68
C ASN A 54 -7.78 -0.26 6.68
N LEU A 55 -6.85 0.52 6.12
CA LEU A 55 -5.42 0.19 6.09
C LEU A 55 -4.63 0.85 7.23
N GLY A 56 -5.28 1.52 8.18
CA GLY A 56 -4.64 2.14 9.34
C GLY A 56 -3.74 3.34 8.99
N TYR A 57 -4.06 4.08 7.94
CA TYR A 57 -3.43 5.38 7.68
C TYR A 57 -4.05 6.45 8.56
N SER A 58 -3.22 7.28 9.17
CA SER A 58 -3.69 8.38 10.03
C SER A 58 -4.58 9.38 9.29
N THR A 59 -4.36 9.55 7.97
CA THR A 59 -5.19 10.40 7.10
C THR A 59 -5.21 9.88 5.67
N ALA A 60 -6.27 10.22 4.93
CA ALA A 60 -6.36 9.97 3.49
C ALA A 60 -5.26 10.69 2.68
N ALA A 61 -4.78 11.84 3.17
CA ALA A 61 -3.68 12.58 2.56
C ALA A 61 -2.34 11.82 2.68
N TYR A 62 -2.10 11.19 3.83
CA TYR A 62 -0.90 10.37 4.04
C TYR A 62 -0.89 9.12 3.16
N LEU A 63 -2.04 8.45 3.02
CA LEU A 63 -2.23 7.39 2.03
C LEU A 63 -1.94 7.91 0.62
N SER A 64 -2.55 9.03 0.23
CA SER A 64 -2.42 9.57 -1.12
C SER A 64 -0.97 9.91 -1.48
N THR A 65 -0.21 10.46 -0.53
CA THR A 65 1.20 10.79 -0.71
C THR A 65 2.06 9.53 -0.82
N SER A 66 1.84 8.55 0.06
CA SER A 66 2.54 7.26 0.02
C SER A 66 2.27 6.51 -1.28
N PHE A 67 1.00 6.49 -1.71
CA PHE A 67 0.58 5.84 -2.94
C PHE A 67 1.16 6.51 -4.19
N LYS A 68 1.20 7.84 -4.21
CA LYS A 68 1.83 8.59 -5.31
C LYS A 68 3.34 8.37 -5.37
N LYS A 69 4.01 8.29 -4.22
CA LYS A 69 5.46 7.98 -4.18
C LYS A 69 5.75 6.58 -4.76
N ALA A 70 4.89 5.61 -4.49
CA ALA A 70 5.10 4.24 -4.95
C ALA A 70 4.66 3.99 -6.40
N THR A 71 3.60 4.65 -6.88
CA THR A 71 2.98 4.36 -8.20
C THR A 71 3.15 5.48 -9.22
N GLY A 72 3.63 6.66 -8.81
CA GLY A 72 3.68 7.86 -9.63
C GLY A 72 2.34 8.60 -9.79
N LEU A 73 1.23 7.99 -9.33
CA LEU A 73 -0.13 8.48 -9.55
C LEU A 73 -0.86 8.70 -8.24
N SER A 74 -1.79 9.66 -8.19
CA SER A 74 -2.70 9.76 -7.04
C SER A 74 -3.69 8.59 -7.05
N PRO A 75 -4.24 8.17 -5.90
CA PRO A 75 -5.27 7.11 -5.85
C PRO A 75 -6.45 7.40 -6.78
N SER A 76 -6.93 8.65 -6.81
CA SER A 76 -8.01 9.08 -7.72
C SER A 76 -7.60 9.00 -9.19
N GLY A 77 -6.35 9.37 -9.51
CA GLY A 77 -5.82 9.30 -10.87
C GLY A 77 -5.71 7.85 -11.35
N TYR A 78 -5.23 6.96 -10.47
CA TYR A 78 -5.14 5.53 -10.73
C TYR A 78 -6.52 4.90 -10.96
N ARG A 79 -7.52 5.23 -10.12
CA ARG A 79 -8.91 4.78 -10.28
C ARG A 79 -9.50 5.21 -11.63
N LYS A 80 -9.23 6.44 -12.09
CA LYS A 80 -9.70 6.92 -13.40
C LYS A 80 -9.10 6.15 -14.59
N LEU A 81 -7.85 5.71 -14.49
CA LEU A 81 -7.22 4.91 -15.54
C LEU A 81 -7.88 3.54 -15.67
N GLN A 82 -8.18 2.89 -14.54
CA GLN A 82 -8.86 1.60 -14.56
C GLN A 82 -10.31 1.66 -15.04
N VAL A 83 -11.05 2.73 -14.71
CA VAL A 83 -12.41 2.91 -15.23
C VAL A 83 -12.41 3.03 -16.76
N LYS A 84 -11.38 3.66 -17.34
CA LYS A 84 -11.22 3.70 -18.81
C LYS A 84 -10.96 2.32 -19.40
N ASP A 85 -10.10 1.53 -18.77
CA ASP A 85 -9.78 0.17 -19.19
C ASP A 85 -11.03 -0.74 -19.16
N ARG A 86 -11.81 -0.70 -18.06
CA ARG A 86 -13.08 -1.45 -17.93
C ARG A 86 -14.17 -1.03 -18.92
N LYS A 87 -14.24 0.24 -19.30
CA LYS A 87 -15.21 0.70 -20.32
C LYS A 87 -14.82 0.26 -21.72
N SER A 88 -13.53 0.08 -22.00
CA SER A 88 -13.06 -0.39 -23.31
C SER A 88 -13.41 -1.87 -23.57
N ILE A 89 -13.44 -2.70 -22.52
CA ILE A 89 -13.81 -4.13 -22.61
C ILE A 89 -15.31 -4.37 -22.77
N ASN A 90 -16.16 -3.40 -22.40
CA ASN A 90 -17.61 -3.49 -22.59
C ASN A 90 -18.08 -2.86 -23.92
N MET A 91 -17.15 -2.54 -24.82
CA MET A 91 -17.43 -1.88 -26.11
C MET A 91 -16.94 -2.71 -27.31
N VAL A 92 -16.96 -4.03 -27.19
CA VAL A 92 -16.73 -5.01 -28.27
C VAL A 92 -17.81 -6.08 -28.28
#